data_AF-A0A923CUW8-F1
#
_entry.id   AF-A0A923CUW8-F1
#
_cell.length_a   1.000
_cell.length_b   1.000
_cell.length_c   1.000
_cell.angle_alpha   90.00
_cell.angle_beta   90.00
_cell.angle_gamma   90.00
#
_symmetry.space_group_name_H-M   'P 1'
#
loop_
_entity.id
_entity.type
_entity.pdbx_description
1 polymer ?
#
loop_
_entity_poly.entity_id
_entity_poly.type
_entity_poly.pdbx_seq_one_letter_code
_entity_poly.pdbx_strand_id
1 'polypeptide(L)'
;MNFSIDHQCPQCGAPAVLEEAERLFNCPFCRVRSYLLGGQYFRYMFEPKSSVMNREIIYVPYWRYKGMMFTGSLEGMDHRFVDISSLAIQSDYFPESVGLRSQALKLKFVAPGTRGSFLKPTLPIHGMLSQFEICFRENSKKQISYSAFVGDHLSLIYSPFYIDQKIYDAILEKPITSGLPEMGLVSPENTEKPNWPIRFIPVICPDCGWDLDGGRDSLTLNCLNCHTSWLSTRKGLLKLKFGIMSGGQENSYYLPFWRIRASITGIQLNSYKDLIQRANLPKAIQKGMEDKPFYFWVQAFKVRPKIFIQLSRQLTLAQPDQGMTCEFPRSGMMYPVTLPVTEAVKSLKINLADFIRPAREFLNQLSEIEIRPERFKLVYIPFYEDHHELIQPDFHLAVHKNMLSMAKNL
;
A
#
# COMPACT_ATOMS: atom_id res chain seq x y z
N MET A 1 18.54 -2.98 1.69
CA MET A 1 18.83 -1.59 2.09
C MET A 1 17.50 -1.05 2.56
N ASN A 2 17.37 -0.82 3.87
CA ASN A 2 16.06 -0.77 4.52
C ASN A 2 15.82 0.63 5.08
N PHE A 3 14.66 1.18 4.75
CA PHE A 3 14.10 2.36 5.39
C PHE A 3 13.91 2.06 6.88
N SER A 4 14.52 2.87 7.75
CA SER A 4 14.55 2.62 9.19
C SER A 4 14.05 3.83 9.96
N ILE A 5 13.16 3.57 10.92
CA ILE A 5 12.49 4.59 11.72
C ILE A 5 12.88 4.39 13.18
N ASP A 6 13.58 5.36 13.76
CA ASP A 6 13.86 5.36 15.19
C ASP A 6 12.58 5.70 15.96
N HIS A 7 12.28 4.86 16.96
CA HIS A 7 11.08 4.95 17.79
C HIS A 7 11.41 4.61 19.25
N GLN A 8 10.48 4.93 20.16
CA GLN A 8 10.55 4.58 21.58
C GLN A 8 9.24 3.92 21.99
N CYS A 9 9.33 2.81 22.73
CA CYS A 9 8.15 2.10 23.21
C CYS A 9 7.25 3.04 24.04
N PRO A 10 5.96 3.19 23.69
CA PRO A 10 5.07 4.10 24.41
C PRO A 10 4.81 3.68 25.87
N GLN A 11 5.07 2.42 26.22
CA GLN A 11 4.85 1.89 27.58
C GLN A 11 6.07 2.03 28.48
N CYS A 12 7.28 1.75 27.98
CA CYS A 12 8.49 1.66 28.81
C CYS A 12 9.63 2.60 28.38
N GLY A 13 9.46 3.38 27.30
CA GLY A 13 10.48 4.29 26.78
C GLY A 13 11.68 3.62 26.10
N ALA A 14 11.72 2.28 26.05
CA ALA A 14 12.84 1.57 25.46
C ALA A 14 13.01 1.89 23.96
N PRO A 15 14.25 2.01 23.47
CA PRO A 15 14.51 2.30 22.06
C PRO A 15 14.06 1.14 21.17
N ALA A 16 13.51 1.48 20.01
CA ALA A 16 13.05 0.56 18.99
C ALA A 16 13.37 1.10 17.61
N VAL A 17 13.57 0.20 16.65
CA VAL A 17 13.68 0.55 15.23
C VAL A 17 12.52 -0.14 14.52
N LEU A 18 11.73 0.63 13.80
CA LEU A 18 10.64 0.13 12.97
C LEU A 18 11.04 0.18 11.50
N GLU A 19 10.53 -0.76 10.72
CA GLU A 19 10.59 -0.68 9.25
C GLU A 19 9.38 0.10 8.70
N GLU A 20 9.48 0.58 7.45
CA GLU A 20 8.47 1.45 6.83
C GLU A 20 7.03 0.91 6.86
N ALA A 21 6.89 -0.41 6.70
CA ALA A 21 5.60 -1.09 6.65
C ALA A 21 5.12 -1.60 8.02
N GLU A 22 5.94 -1.53 9.06
CA GLU A 22 5.60 -2.10 10.36
C GLU A 22 4.51 -1.28 11.05
N ARG A 23 3.42 -1.96 11.36
CA ARG A 23 2.28 -1.44 12.13
C ARG A 23 2.10 -2.15 13.46
N LEU A 24 2.58 -3.37 13.59
CA LEU A 24 2.57 -4.10 14.86
C LEU A 24 3.98 -4.15 15.43
N PHE A 25 4.14 -3.52 16.58
CA PHE A 25 5.38 -3.47 17.34
C PHE A 25 5.26 -4.38 18.57
N ASN A 26 6.26 -5.24 18.77
CA ASN A 26 6.42 -6.02 19.99
C ASN A 26 7.66 -5.53 20.74
N CYS A 27 7.47 -4.98 21.94
CA CYS A 27 8.59 -4.47 22.72
C CYS A 27 9.41 -5.61 23.32
N PRO A 28 10.73 -5.71 23.06
CA PRO A 28 11.55 -6.78 23.63
C PRO A 28 11.75 -6.65 25.15
N PHE A 29 11.49 -5.46 25.72
CA PHE A 29 11.68 -5.17 27.14
C PHE A 29 10.42 -5.45 27.95
N CYS A 30 9.31 -4.74 27.67
CA CYS A 30 8.05 -4.90 28.41
C CYS A 30 7.11 -5.95 27.82
N ARG A 31 7.45 -6.55 26.67
CA ARG A 31 6.65 -7.58 25.95
C ARG A 31 5.25 -7.12 25.52
N VAL A 32 4.92 -5.84 25.67
CA VAL A 32 3.66 -5.28 25.20
C VAL A 32 3.66 -5.24 23.68
N ARG A 33 2.58 -5.76 23.10
CA ARG A 33 2.26 -5.63 21.68
C ARG A 33 1.40 -4.40 21.47
N SER A 34 1.87 -3.49 20.63
CA SER A 34 1.16 -2.25 20.28
C SER A 34 0.97 -2.17 18.78
N TYR A 35 -0.20 -1.68 18.37
CA TYR A 35 -0.51 -1.43 16.97
C TYR A 35 -0.52 0.07 16.67
N LEU A 36 0.17 0.48 15.61
CA LEU A 36 0.30 1.84 15.13
C LEU A 36 -0.91 2.18 14.24
N LEU A 37 -1.80 3.04 14.75
CA LEU A 37 -2.84 3.65 13.95
C LEU A 37 -2.28 4.89 13.25
N GLY A 38 -2.11 4.77 11.94
CA GLY A 38 -1.73 5.88 11.06
C GLY A 38 -2.92 6.62 10.47
N GLY A 39 -2.66 7.85 10.02
CA GLY A 39 -3.56 8.63 9.16
C GLY A 39 -3.73 8.01 7.77
N GLN A 40 -3.90 8.83 6.73
CA GLN A 40 -3.78 8.32 5.33
C GLN A 40 -2.32 7.95 5.01
N TYR A 41 -1.37 8.65 5.62
CA TYR A 41 0.07 8.45 5.46
C TYR A 41 0.78 8.84 6.76
N PHE A 42 2.00 8.33 6.93
CA PHE A 42 2.88 8.73 8.03
C PHE A 42 3.73 9.94 7.64
N ARG A 43 4.11 10.72 8.65
CA ARG A 43 5.00 11.88 8.52
C ARG A 43 6.31 11.58 9.22
N TYR A 44 7.40 11.69 8.48
CA TYR A 44 8.75 11.43 8.95
C TYR A 44 9.61 12.68 8.83
N MET A 45 10.70 12.74 9.58
CA MET A 45 11.72 13.77 9.44
C MET A 45 13.11 13.17 9.53
N PHE A 46 14.07 13.78 8.84
CA PHE A 46 15.48 13.56 9.15
C PHE A 46 15.88 14.41 10.36
N GLU A 47 16.78 13.87 11.18
CA GLU A 47 17.36 14.66 12.25
C GLU A 47 18.43 15.61 11.70
N PRO A 48 18.40 16.90 12.08
CA PRO A 48 19.51 17.80 11.81
C PRO A 48 20.73 17.35 12.60
N LYS A 49 21.91 17.71 12.11
CA LYS A 49 23.16 17.41 12.81
C LYS A 49 23.23 18.17 14.13
N SER A 50 23.79 17.56 15.18
CA SER A 50 23.81 18.13 16.54
C SER A 50 24.49 19.50 16.61
N SER A 51 25.45 19.78 15.73
CA SER A 51 26.16 21.06 15.60
C SER A 51 25.24 22.23 15.25
N VAL A 52 24.11 21.97 14.57
CA VAL A 52 23.20 23.01 14.06
C VAL A 52 21.85 23.03 14.78
N MET A 53 21.64 22.19 15.80
CA MET A 53 20.37 22.11 16.54
C MET A 53 19.93 23.41 17.22
N ASN A 54 20.88 24.31 17.53
CA ASN A 54 20.57 25.60 18.15
C ASN A 54 20.13 26.67 17.13
N ARG A 55 20.20 26.39 15.82
CA ARG A 55 19.75 27.29 14.77
C ARG A 55 18.24 27.15 14.55
N GLU A 56 17.65 28.13 13.88
CA GLU A 56 16.26 28.02 13.41
C GLU A 56 16.20 27.05 12.23
N ILE A 57 15.77 25.82 12.51
CA ILE A 57 15.63 24.76 11.51
C ILE A 57 14.30 24.91 10.78
N ILE A 58 14.37 24.82 9.45
CA ILE A 58 13.24 24.79 8.52
C ILE A 58 13.10 23.36 8.00
N TYR A 59 11.92 22.79 8.17
CA TYR A 59 11.58 21.45 7.71
C TYR A 59 10.77 21.54 6.41
N VAL A 60 11.40 21.11 5.32
CA VAL A 60 10.82 21.16 3.97
C VAL A 60 10.17 19.82 3.64
N PRO A 61 8.89 19.80 3.22
CA PRO A 61 8.14 18.57 2.98
C PRO A 61 8.44 17.97 1.60
N TYR A 62 8.57 16.64 1.56
CA TYR A 62 8.74 15.83 0.36
C TYR A 62 7.74 14.69 0.36
N TRP A 63 6.98 14.54 -0.71
CA TRP A 63 6.17 13.34 -0.92
C TRP A 63 7.09 12.20 -1.33
N ARG A 64 6.95 11.04 -0.68
CA ARG A 64 7.52 9.78 -1.16
C ARG A 64 6.40 8.81 -1.48
N TYR A 65 6.46 8.22 -2.66
CA TYR A 65 5.58 7.17 -3.10
C TYR A 65 6.40 5.93 -3.44
N LYS A 66 6.06 4.82 -2.81
CA LYS A 66 6.62 3.50 -3.08
C LYS A 66 5.49 2.53 -3.40
N GLY A 67 5.53 1.90 -4.58
CA GLY A 67 4.46 1.02 -5.05
C GLY A 67 4.64 0.57 -6.49
N MET A 68 3.54 0.15 -7.11
CA MET A 68 3.50 -0.34 -8.48
C MET A 68 2.79 0.66 -9.38
N MET A 69 3.25 0.76 -10.62
CA MET A 69 2.60 1.49 -11.69
C MET A 69 2.27 0.50 -12.80
N PHE A 70 1.05 0.59 -13.31
CA PHE A 70 0.57 -0.19 -14.44
C PHE A 70 0.08 0.74 -15.52
N THR A 71 0.38 0.42 -16.77
CA THR A 71 -0.04 1.22 -17.93
C THR A 71 -0.66 0.32 -18.99
N GLY A 72 -1.83 0.73 -19.48
CA GLY A 72 -2.51 0.10 -20.60
C GLY A 72 -2.16 0.82 -21.90
N SER A 73 -1.67 0.07 -22.89
CA SER A 73 -1.39 0.52 -24.25
C SER A 73 -1.96 -0.46 -25.27
N LEU A 74 -2.05 -0.10 -26.54
CA LEU A 74 -2.54 -1.00 -27.61
C LEU A 74 -1.73 -2.31 -27.75
N GLU A 75 -0.49 -2.31 -27.29
CA GLU A 75 0.40 -3.48 -27.28
C GLU A 75 0.16 -4.40 -26.07
N GLY A 76 -0.61 -3.94 -25.09
CA GLY A 76 -0.91 -4.65 -23.85
C GLY A 76 -0.63 -3.84 -22.60
N MET A 77 -0.62 -4.54 -21.47
CA MET A 77 -0.35 -3.98 -20.15
C MET A 77 1.15 -4.02 -19.85
N ASP A 78 1.72 -2.86 -19.51
CA ASP A 78 3.07 -2.73 -18.98
C ASP A 78 3.04 -2.42 -17.48
N HIS A 79 4.12 -2.70 -16.79
CA HIS A 79 4.21 -2.58 -15.34
C HIS A 79 5.61 -2.19 -14.86
N ARG A 80 5.66 -1.38 -13.81
CA ARG A 80 6.92 -0.94 -13.21
C ARG A 80 6.78 -0.82 -11.69
N PHE A 81 7.87 -1.13 -10.99
CA PHE A 81 8.01 -0.77 -9.58
C PHE A 81 8.55 0.65 -9.46
N VAL A 82 7.97 1.46 -8.57
CA VAL A 82 8.26 2.88 -8.42
C VAL A 82 8.56 3.17 -6.95
N ASP A 83 9.73 3.75 -6.68
CA ASP A 83 10.10 4.38 -5.40
C ASP A 83 10.66 5.76 -5.73
N ILE A 84 9.83 6.79 -5.55
CA ILE A 84 10.15 8.16 -5.93
C ILE A 84 9.86 9.09 -4.77
N SER A 85 10.65 10.16 -4.70
CA SER A 85 10.36 11.30 -3.82
C SER A 85 10.42 12.60 -4.61
N SER A 86 9.52 13.52 -4.29
CA SER A 86 9.42 14.84 -4.92
C SER A 86 9.10 15.91 -3.88
N LEU A 87 9.60 17.13 -4.10
CA LEU A 87 9.31 18.30 -3.29
C LEU A 87 7.80 18.55 -3.23
N ALA A 88 7.26 18.74 -2.03
CA ALA A 88 5.83 18.96 -1.81
C ALA A 88 5.42 20.44 -1.79
N ILE A 89 6.33 21.33 -2.16
CA ILE A 89 6.11 22.77 -2.29
C ILE A 89 6.66 23.26 -3.63
N GLN A 90 6.13 24.37 -4.12
CA GLN A 90 6.70 25.06 -5.28
C GLN A 90 7.85 25.95 -4.80
N SER A 91 9.08 25.59 -5.16
CA SER A 91 10.29 26.34 -4.80
C SER A 91 11.48 25.88 -5.63
N ASP A 92 12.23 26.83 -6.17
CA ASP A 92 13.47 26.57 -6.92
C ASP A 92 14.72 26.50 -6.02
N TYR A 93 14.55 26.80 -4.73
CA TYR A 93 15.67 26.84 -3.77
C TYR A 93 16.07 25.48 -3.20
N PHE A 94 15.15 24.51 -3.17
CA PHE A 94 15.34 23.22 -2.51
C PHE A 94 15.56 22.12 -3.55
N PRO A 95 16.30 21.05 -3.21
CA PRO A 95 16.43 19.90 -4.11
C PRO A 95 15.05 19.34 -4.47
N GLU A 96 14.88 18.89 -5.71
CA GLU A 96 13.62 18.31 -6.19
C GLU A 96 13.23 17.01 -5.47
N SER A 97 14.20 16.31 -4.87
CA SER A 97 14.03 15.00 -4.25
C SER A 97 14.95 14.83 -3.04
N VAL A 98 14.57 13.96 -2.09
CA VAL A 98 15.47 13.56 -0.99
C VAL A 98 16.54 12.55 -1.44
N GLY A 99 16.48 12.08 -2.68
CA GLY A 99 17.44 11.15 -3.27
C GLY A 99 17.57 9.85 -2.46
N LEU A 100 18.79 9.35 -2.30
CA LEU A 100 19.07 8.11 -1.57
C LEU A 100 19.01 8.27 -0.03
N ARG A 101 18.74 9.48 0.49
CA ARG A 101 18.77 9.75 1.94
C ARG A 101 17.74 8.95 2.72
N SER A 102 16.56 8.72 2.13
CA SER A 102 15.51 7.89 2.72
C SER A 102 15.94 6.43 2.92
N GLN A 103 16.94 5.97 2.18
CA GLN A 103 17.49 4.61 2.26
C GLN A 103 18.80 4.53 3.06
N ALA A 104 19.51 5.66 3.18
CA ALA A 104 20.82 5.73 3.83
C ALA A 104 20.78 6.25 5.27
N LEU A 105 19.77 7.06 5.63
CA LEU A 105 19.65 7.70 6.93
C LEU A 105 18.43 7.18 7.69
N LYS A 106 18.54 7.21 9.02
CA LYS A 106 17.40 6.92 9.90
C LYS A 106 16.44 8.09 9.94
N LEU A 107 15.15 7.76 9.96
CA LEU A 107 14.06 8.72 10.06
C LEU A 107 13.44 8.67 11.46
N LYS A 108 12.78 9.77 11.85
CA LYS A 108 11.93 9.80 13.04
C LYS A 108 10.53 10.23 12.68
N PHE A 109 9.55 9.77 13.45
CA PHE A 109 8.21 10.33 13.35
C PHE A 109 8.20 11.78 13.78
N VAL A 110 7.40 12.59 13.09
CA VAL A 110 7.19 13.99 13.47
C VAL A 110 6.33 14.01 14.73
N ALA A 111 6.92 14.39 15.86
CA ALA A 111 6.27 14.43 17.16
C ALA A 111 5.69 15.83 17.49
N PRO A 112 4.62 15.90 18.30
CA PRO A 112 4.18 17.16 18.89
C PRO A 112 5.31 17.81 19.70
N GLY A 113 5.63 19.06 19.38
CA GLY A 113 6.67 19.82 20.08
C GLY A 113 8.08 19.74 19.49
N THR A 114 8.28 19.07 18.36
CA THR A 114 9.55 19.18 17.62
C THR A 114 9.85 20.66 17.30
N ARG A 115 11.04 21.14 17.69
CA ARG A 115 11.49 22.50 17.41
C ARG A 115 11.77 22.69 15.92
N GLY A 116 11.42 23.86 15.39
CA GLY A 116 11.63 24.21 13.99
C GLY A 116 10.33 24.57 13.28
N SER A 117 10.47 25.15 12.10
CA SER A 117 9.36 25.61 11.26
C SER A 117 9.07 24.57 10.18
N PHE A 118 7.91 23.92 10.25
CA PHE A 118 7.49 22.91 9.26
C PHE A 118 6.69 23.59 8.15
N LEU A 119 7.19 23.55 6.91
CA LEU A 119 6.46 24.10 5.77
C LEU A 119 5.30 23.16 5.39
N LYS A 120 4.15 23.75 5.09
CA LYS A 120 2.96 23.04 4.63
C LYS A 120 3.18 22.50 3.21
N PRO A 121 2.80 21.25 2.91
CA PRO A 121 2.79 20.78 1.53
C PRO A 121 1.70 21.54 0.74
N THR A 122 2.10 22.30 -0.27
CA THR A 122 1.18 23.03 -1.17
C THR A 122 0.88 22.24 -2.44
N LEU A 123 1.79 21.36 -2.86
CA LEU A 123 1.60 20.49 -4.01
C LEU A 123 0.91 19.18 -3.60
N PRO A 124 -0.21 18.82 -4.23
CA PRO A 124 -0.90 17.59 -3.92
C PRO A 124 -0.19 16.37 -4.54
N ILE A 125 -0.36 15.22 -3.91
CA ILE A 125 0.26 13.94 -4.33
C ILE A 125 -0.12 13.57 -5.77
N HIS A 126 -1.36 13.83 -6.19
CA HIS A 126 -1.80 13.53 -7.55
C HIS A 126 -0.99 14.31 -8.60
N GLY A 127 -0.54 15.54 -8.27
CA GLY A 127 0.34 16.33 -9.12
C GLY A 127 1.69 15.64 -9.31
N MET A 128 2.30 15.16 -8.24
CA MET A 128 3.55 14.39 -8.30
C MET A 128 3.40 13.11 -9.13
N LEU A 129 2.32 12.36 -8.93
CA LEU A 129 2.06 11.15 -9.72
C LEU A 129 1.84 11.48 -11.20
N SER A 130 1.12 12.55 -11.54
CA SER A 130 0.90 12.96 -12.94
C SER A 130 2.19 13.39 -13.65
N GLN A 131 3.10 14.08 -12.96
CA GLN A 131 4.40 14.44 -13.53
C GLN A 131 5.20 13.19 -13.87
N PHE A 132 5.18 12.19 -12.98
CA PHE A 132 5.85 10.92 -13.24
C PHE A 132 5.22 10.17 -14.42
N GLU A 133 3.89 10.21 -14.57
CA GLU A 133 3.20 9.64 -15.73
C GLU A 133 3.62 10.31 -17.04
N ILE A 134 3.77 11.64 -17.06
CA ILE A 134 4.21 12.40 -18.24
C ILE A 134 5.64 11.98 -18.63
N CYS A 135 6.59 12.04 -17.69
CA CYS A 135 7.96 11.63 -17.96
C CYS A 135 8.05 10.15 -18.40
N PHE A 136 7.19 9.29 -17.86
CA PHE A 136 7.12 7.89 -18.29
C PHE A 136 6.62 7.78 -19.74
N ARG A 137 5.52 8.47 -20.10
CA ARG A 137 4.96 8.49 -21.46
C ARG A 137 6.00 8.94 -22.50
N GLU A 138 6.73 10.01 -22.21
CA GLU A 138 7.77 10.56 -23.08
C GLU A 138 8.90 9.54 -23.33
N ASN A 139 9.34 8.84 -22.29
CA ASN A 139 10.39 7.84 -22.39
C ASN A 139 9.93 6.54 -23.06
N SER A 140 8.67 6.14 -22.89
CA SER A 140 8.16 4.86 -23.37
C SER A 140 7.86 4.82 -24.87
N LYS A 141 7.74 5.97 -25.57
CA LYS A 141 7.32 6.06 -26.99
C LYS A 141 5.99 5.37 -27.34
N LYS A 142 5.21 4.93 -26.34
CA LYS A 142 3.93 4.22 -26.51
C LYS A 142 2.76 5.14 -26.20
N GLN A 143 1.67 4.99 -26.94
CA GLN A 143 0.41 5.65 -26.62
C GLN A 143 -0.24 4.95 -25.43
N ILE A 144 -0.17 5.59 -24.25
CA ILE A 144 -0.75 5.09 -23.01
C ILE A 144 -2.20 5.56 -22.92
N SER A 145 -3.15 4.61 -22.93
CA SER A 145 -4.58 4.88 -22.82
C SER A 145 -5.04 5.01 -21.36
N TYR A 146 -4.34 4.35 -20.44
CA TYR A 146 -4.68 4.33 -19.01
C TYR A 146 -3.45 4.05 -18.14
N SER A 147 -3.40 4.65 -16.95
CA SER A 147 -2.42 4.36 -15.92
C SER A 147 -3.10 4.19 -14.57
N ALA A 148 -2.53 3.33 -13.74
CA ALA A 148 -2.93 3.23 -12.35
C ALA A 148 -1.75 2.89 -11.44
N PHE A 149 -1.76 3.54 -10.28
CA PHE A 149 -0.81 3.38 -9.20
C PHE A 149 -1.43 2.50 -8.12
N VAL A 150 -0.78 1.37 -7.80
CA VAL A 150 -1.27 0.37 -6.85
C VAL A 150 -0.17 0.02 -5.86
N GLY A 151 -0.50 0.13 -4.58
CA GLY A 151 0.47 0.00 -3.49
C GLY A 151 1.20 1.32 -3.26
N ASP A 152 1.86 1.57 -2.14
CA ASP A 152 2.02 0.74 -0.95
C ASP A 152 2.31 1.63 0.27
N HIS A 153 3.27 2.54 0.10
CA HIS A 153 3.69 3.49 1.12
C HIS A 153 3.75 4.89 0.55
N LEU A 154 2.69 5.65 0.83
CA LEU A 154 2.70 7.09 0.75
C LEU A 154 3.21 7.62 2.09
N SER A 155 4.25 8.46 2.05
CA SER A 155 4.75 9.16 3.22
C SER A 155 5.11 10.60 2.88
N LEU A 156 5.10 11.45 3.91
CA LEU A 156 5.60 12.81 3.83
C LEU A 156 6.87 12.87 4.66
N ILE A 157 8.00 13.17 4.02
CA ILE A 157 9.32 13.24 4.65
C ILE A 157 9.73 14.71 4.74
N TYR A 158 10.06 15.17 5.92
CA TYR A 158 10.58 16.51 6.14
C TYR A 158 12.12 16.49 6.19
N SER A 159 12.75 17.23 5.29
CA SER A 159 14.20 17.41 5.30
C SER A 159 14.57 18.73 6.00
N PRO A 160 15.54 18.73 6.93
CA PRO A 160 15.91 19.92 7.69
C PRO A 160 16.92 20.79 6.92
N PHE A 161 16.69 22.09 6.95
CA PHE A 161 17.54 23.14 6.39
C PHE A 161 17.66 24.29 7.40
N TYR A 162 18.63 25.17 7.23
CA TYR A 162 18.72 26.42 7.98
C TYR A 162 19.21 27.56 7.08
N ILE A 163 18.94 28.80 7.51
CA ILE A 163 19.35 30.01 6.78
C ILE A 163 20.50 30.67 7.54
N ASP A 164 21.59 30.96 6.83
CA ASP A 164 22.74 31.72 7.32
C ASP A 164 23.42 32.41 6.13
N GLN A 165 22.91 33.56 5.71
CA GLN A 165 23.24 34.26 4.44
C GLN A 165 22.88 33.49 3.15
N LYS A 166 22.87 32.16 3.20
CA LYS A 166 22.44 31.22 2.17
C LYS A 166 21.57 30.15 2.85
N ILE A 167 20.93 29.30 2.05
CA ILE A 167 20.26 28.11 2.58
C ILE A 167 21.29 26.99 2.69
N TYR A 168 21.32 26.31 3.83
CA TYR A 168 22.18 25.18 4.09
C TYR A 168 21.35 23.92 4.36
N ASP A 169 21.85 22.79 3.86
CA ASP A 169 21.39 21.47 4.23
C ASP A 169 21.83 21.15 5.66
N ALA A 170 20.89 20.92 6.58
CA ALA A 170 21.20 20.71 8.00
C ALA A 170 21.73 19.30 8.31
N ILE A 171 21.75 18.40 7.31
CA ILE A 171 22.33 17.06 7.42
C ILE A 171 23.80 17.11 6.97
N LEU A 172 24.05 17.74 5.82
CA LEU A 172 25.39 17.80 5.21
C LEU A 172 26.20 19.04 5.62
N GLU A 173 25.57 20.05 6.21
CA GLU A 173 26.14 21.36 6.52
C GLU A 173 26.75 22.05 5.28
N LYS A 174 26.11 21.87 4.12
CA LYS A 174 26.54 22.45 2.84
C LYS A 174 25.54 23.46 2.31
N PRO A 175 26.00 24.57 1.71
CA PRO A 175 25.10 25.53 1.08
C PRO A 175 24.44 24.90 -0.16
N ILE A 176 23.14 25.12 -0.32
CA ILE A 176 22.38 24.68 -1.50
C ILE A 176 22.08 25.83 -2.47
N THR A 177 22.05 27.07 -1.98
CA THR A 177 21.86 28.28 -2.81
C THR A 177 23.14 29.09 -2.93
N SER A 178 23.25 29.86 -4.01
CA SER A 178 24.37 30.77 -4.25
C SER A 178 24.20 32.14 -3.57
N GLY A 179 22.97 32.53 -3.20
CA GLY A 179 22.64 33.84 -2.65
C GLY A 179 21.60 33.83 -1.52
N LEU A 180 21.32 35.03 -0.99
CA LEU A 180 20.30 35.27 0.01
C LEU A 180 18.92 34.90 -0.55
N PRO A 181 18.12 34.14 0.20
CA PRO A 181 16.85 33.69 -0.32
C PRO A 181 15.79 34.78 -0.09
N GLU A 182 14.75 34.86 -0.92
CA GLU A 182 13.76 35.95 -0.88
C GLU A 182 13.08 36.10 0.50
N MET A 183 12.70 37.34 0.86
CA MET A 183 11.90 37.59 2.07
C MET A 183 10.58 36.82 1.99
N GLY A 184 10.26 36.04 3.02
CA GLY A 184 8.97 35.34 3.14
C GLY A 184 9.00 33.81 2.93
N LEU A 185 10.17 33.18 2.79
CA LEU A 185 10.29 31.71 2.71
C LEU A 185 9.65 30.97 3.89
N VAL A 186 9.74 31.57 5.08
CA VAL A 186 9.08 31.07 6.28
C VAL A 186 8.13 32.15 6.74
N SER A 187 6.84 31.83 6.75
CA SER A 187 5.79 32.69 7.26
C SER A 187 4.81 31.87 8.10
N PRO A 188 4.05 32.50 9.01
CA PRO A 188 2.99 31.80 9.74
C PRO A 188 1.94 31.16 8.83
N GLU A 189 1.76 31.70 7.63
CA GLU A 189 0.78 31.22 6.65
C GLU A 189 1.23 29.91 5.99
N ASN A 190 2.52 29.82 5.64
CA ASN A 190 3.08 28.65 4.98
C ASN A 190 3.65 27.61 5.96
N THR A 191 3.65 27.88 7.26
CA THR A 191 4.09 26.94 8.30
C THR A 191 2.94 26.28 9.04
N GLU A 192 3.11 25.02 9.40
CA GLU A 192 2.20 24.24 10.24
C GLU A 192 2.89 23.78 11.51
N LYS A 193 2.13 23.71 12.60
CA LYS A 193 2.62 23.11 13.83
C LYS A 193 2.49 21.58 13.71
N PRO A 194 3.53 20.82 14.06
CA PRO A 194 3.47 19.37 14.01
C PRO A 194 2.52 18.84 15.09
N ASN A 195 1.24 18.67 14.77
CA ASN A 195 0.25 18.06 15.67
C ASN A 195 -0.36 16.81 15.02
N TRP A 196 0.49 15.83 14.73
CA TRP A 196 0.10 14.56 14.11
C TRP A 196 0.47 13.38 14.99
N PRO A 197 -0.19 13.21 16.15
CA PRO A 197 0.14 12.12 17.06
C PRO A 197 -0.12 10.77 16.40
N ILE A 198 0.85 9.87 16.53
CA ILE A 198 0.66 8.45 16.19
C ILE A 198 -0.02 7.80 17.38
N ARG A 199 -1.19 7.20 17.13
CA ARG A 199 -1.94 6.53 18.18
C ARG A 199 -1.51 5.08 18.23
N PHE A 200 -1.06 4.65 19.41
CA PHE A 200 -0.78 3.26 19.70
C PHE A 200 -2.00 2.69 20.41
N ILE A 201 -2.47 1.53 19.94
CA ILE A 201 -3.52 0.78 20.62
C ILE A 201 -3.00 -0.60 21.05
N PRO A 202 -3.48 -1.13 22.18
CA PRO A 202 -3.17 -2.50 22.55
C PRO A 202 -3.77 -3.47 21.52
N VAL A 203 -3.07 -4.57 21.28
CA VAL A 203 -3.46 -5.62 20.33
C VAL A 203 -4.48 -6.56 20.99
N ILE A 204 -5.62 -6.01 21.39
CA ILE A 204 -6.68 -6.71 22.15
C ILE A 204 -7.99 -6.67 21.37
N CYS A 205 -8.72 -7.79 21.35
CA CYS A 205 -9.98 -7.95 20.65
C CYS A 205 -11.09 -7.13 21.34
N PRO A 206 -11.75 -6.20 20.63
CA PRO A 206 -12.85 -5.44 21.20
C PRO A 206 -14.05 -6.29 21.65
N ASP A 207 -14.26 -7.46 21.06
CA ASP A 207 -15.45 -8.29 21.34
C ASP A 207 -15.27 -9.23 22.55
N CYS A 208 -14.06 -9.77 22.76
CA CYS A 208 -13.84 -10.81 23.80
C CYS A 208 -12.65 -10.54 24.71
N GLY A 209 -11.88 -9.48 24.51
CA GLY A 209 -10.72 -9.14 25.34
C GLY A 209 -9.49 -10.03 25.16
N TRP A 210 -9.52 -11.02 24.26
CA TRP A 210 -8.36 -11.84 23.94
C TRP A 210 -7.36 -11.07 23.06
N ASP A 211 -6.08 -11.44 23.12
CA ASP A 211 -5.06 -10.96 22.20
C ASP A 211 -5.46 -11.15 20.72
N LEU A 212 -5.17 -10.14 19.91
CA LEU A 212 -5.26 -10.26 18.47
C LEU A 212 -3.93 -10.76 17.89
N ASP A 213 -4.03 -11.53 16.81
CA ASP A 213 -2.91 -12.04 16.04
C ASP A 213 -2.71 -11.27 14.73
N GLY A 214 -1.47 -11.15 14.28
CA GLY A 214 -1.12 -10.44 13.06
C GLY A 214 0.39 -10.29 12.88
N GLY A 215 0.81 -10.30 11.62
CA GLY A 215 2.19 -9.98 11.23
C GLY A 215 2.56 -8.53 11.49
N ARG A 216 3.87 -8.22 11.47
CA ARG A 216 4.37 -6.86 11.76
C ARG A 216 3.83 -5.80 10.81
N ASP A 217 3.69 -6.15 9.55
CA ASP A 217 3.18 -5.31 8.45
C ASP A 217 1.69 -5.53 8.16
N SER A 218 0.99 -6.30 9.02
CA SER A 218 -0.41 -6.65 8.80
C SER A 218 -1.33 -5.44 8.99
N LEU A 219 -2.22 -5.23 8.04
CA LEU A 219 -3.30 -4.25 8.07
C LEU A 219 -4.52 -4.76 8.83
N THR A 220 -4.62 -6.08 8.97
CA THR A 220 -5.68 -6.76 9.72
C THR A 220 -5.14 -7.49 10.94
N LEU A 221 -5.97 -7.57 11.97
CA LEU A 221 -5.70 -8.27 13.22
C LEU A 221 -6.79 -9.32 13.44
N ASN A 222 -6.41 -10.57 13.69
CA ASN A 222 -7.29 -11.72 13.76
C ASN A 222 -7.43 -12.19 15.21
N CYS A 223 -8.66 -12.35 15.71
CA CYS A 223 -8.90 -13.00 16.99
C CYS A 223 -9.13 -14.49 16.76
N LEU A 224 -8.23 -15.33 17.26
CA LEU A 224 -8.36 -16.78 17.17
C LEU A 224 -9.41 -17.35 18.14
N ASN A 225 -9.75 -16.62 19.21
CA ASN A 225 -10.71 -17.05 20.22
C ASN A 225 -12.18 -16.92 19.76
N CYS A 226 -12.58 -15.73 19.29
CA CYS A 226 -13.95 -15.46 18.83
C CYS A 226 -14.10 -15.46 17.30
N HIS A 227 -13.04 -15.85 16.58
CA HIS A 227 -12.99 -15.92 15.12
C HIS A 227 -13.48 -14.64 14.42
N THR A 228 -12.88 -13.51 14.78
CA THR A 228 -13.15 -12.20 14.17
C THR A 228 -11.90 -11.62 13.52
N SER A 229 -12.05 -10.89 12.41
CA SER A 229 -10.97 -10.11 11.81
C SER A 229 -11.26 -8.62 11.92
N TRP A 230 -10.23 -7.83 12.20
CA TRP A 230 -10.30 -6.40 12.47
C TRP A 230 -9.37 -5.64 11.53
N LEU A 231 -9.92 -4.68 10.78
CA LEU A 231 -9.14 -3.77 9.93
C LEU A 231 -8.76 -2.52 10.72
N SER A 232 -7.50 -2.09 10.61
CA SER A 232 -7.08 -0.82 11.20
C SER A 232 -7.62 0.39 10.44
N THR A 233 -8.13 1.37 11.18
CA THR A 233 -8.62 2.65 10.64
C THR A 233 -8.09 3.80 11.49
N ARG A 234 -8.20 5.04 11.00
CA ARG A 234 -7.82 6.24 11.77
C ARG A 234 -8.52 6.34 13.14
N LYS A 235 -9.74 5.79 13.26
CA LYS A 235 -10.55 5.88 14.47
C LYS A 235 -10.33 4.69 15.43
N GLY A 236 -9.69 3.61 14.98
CA GLY A 236 -9.54 2.38 15.73
C GLY A 236 -9.71 1.15 14.84
N LEU A 237 -10.11 0.03 15.46
CA LEU A 237 -10.34 -1.23 14.77
C LEU A 237 -11.78 -1.32 14.26
N LEU A 238 -11.95 -1.69 13.00
CA LEU A 238 -13.24 -1.93 12.36
C LEU A 238 -13.40 -3.41 12.08
N LYS A 239 -14.51 -4.01 12.52
CA LYS A 239 -14.80 -5.42 12.27
C LYS A 239 -14.95 -5.69 10.77
N LEU A 240 -14.18 -6.63 10.24
CA LEU A 240 -14.10 -6.97 8.83
C LEU A 240 -14.82 -8.28 8.55
N LYS A 241 -15.65 -8.31 7.50
CA LYS A 241 -16.21 -9.58 6.99
C LYS A 241 -15.10 -10.36 6.31
N PHE A 242 -14.81 -11.56 6.84
CA PHE A 242 -13.83 -12.47 6.28
C PHE A 242 -14.43 -13.86 6.04
N GLY A 243 -13.69 -14.73 5.37
CA GLY A 243 -13.98 -16.15 5.29
C GLY A 243 -12.72 -16.96 4.97
N ILE A 244 -12.72 -18.21 5.38
CA ILE A 244 -11.68 -19.20 5.06
C ILE A 244 -12.27 -20.17 4.06
N MET A 245 -11.62 -20.33 2.91
CA MET A 245 -12.05 -21.29 1.89
C MET A 245 -11.76 -22.72 2.33
N SER A 246 -12.72 -23.62 2.12
CA SER A 246 -12.56 -25.05 2.38
C SER A 246 -11.49 -25.69 1.49
N GLY A 247 -10.98 -26.87 1.89
CA GLY A 247 -9.98 -27.63 1.11
C GLY A 247 -8.54 -27.50 1.60
N GLY A 248 -8.31 -26.86 2.75
CA GLY A 248 -7.00 -26.88 3.42
C GLY A 248 -6.72 -28.24 4.07
N GLN A 249 -5.46 -28.67 4.02
CA GLN A 249 -4.91 -29.81 4.75
C GLN A 249 -4.18 -29.33 6.02
N GLU A 250 -3.71 -30.27 6.85
CA GLU A 250 -2.78 -29.95 7.92
C GLU A 250 -1.54 -29.23 7.34
N ASN A 251 -1.16 -28.11 7.95
CA ASN A 251 -0.05 -27.24 7.53
C ASN A 251 -0.25 -26.49 6.20
N SER A 252 -1.47 -26.29 5.72
CA SER A 252 -1.72 -25.38 4.59
C SER A 252 -1.31 -23.92 4.90
N TYR A 253 -0.88 -23.22 3.85
CA TYR A 253 -0.63 -21.78 3.88
C TYR A 253 -1.84 -21.04 3.35
N TYR A 254 -2.40 -20.15 4.16
CA TYR A 254 -3.60 -19.42 3.83
C TYR A 254 -3.23 -18.02 3.34
N LEU A 255 -3.30 -17.82 2.02
CA LEU A 255 -3.02 -16.53 1.39
C LEU A 255 -4.30 -15.68 1.30
N PRO A 256 -4.27 -14.39 1.70
CA PRO A 256 -5.46 -13.56 1.71
C PRO A 256 -5.74 -12.90 0.36
N PHE A 257 -7.02 -12.84 -0.01
CA PHE A 257 -7.53 -12.20 -1.22
C PHE A 257 -8.76 -11.34 -0.90
N TRP A 258 -8.86 -10.19 -1.55
CA TRP A 258 -10.06 -9.38 -1.62
C TRP A 258 -11.00 -9.92 -2.70
N ARG A 259 -12.19 -10.35 -2.28
CA ARG A 259 -13.31 -10.63 -3.18
C ARG A 259 -14.21 -9.40 -3.25
N ILE A 260 -14.25 -8.73 -4.40
CA ILE A 260 -14.88 -7.43 -4.58
C ILE A 260 -16.02 -7.55 -5.60
N ARG A 261 -17.23 -7.12 -5.21
CA ARG A 261 -18.33 -6.87 -6.15
C ARG A 261 -18.27 -5.40 -6.54
N ALA A 262 -18.40 -5.11 -7.82
CA ALA A 262 -18.39 -3.76 -8.34
C ALA A 262 -19.41 -3.61 -9.45
N SER A 263 -20.01 -2.42 -9.56
CA SER A 263 -20.78 -2.01 -10.73
C SER A 263 -19.83 -1.47 -11.79
N ILE A 264 -20.00 -1.89 -13.04
CA ILE A 264 -19.15 -1.50 -14.16
C ILE A 264 -20.01 -0.74 -15.17
N THR A 265 -19.65 0.50 -15.47
CA THR A 265 -20.28 1.28 -16.55
C THR A 265 -19.51 1.06 -17.86
N GLY A 266 -20.23 1.10 -18.99
CA GLY A 266 -19.64 0.86 -20.32
C GLY A 266 -19.56 -0.60 -20.74
N ILE A 267 -19.78 -1.57 -19.82
CA ILE A 267 -19.81 -3.01 -20.14
C ILE A 267 -20.82 -3.73 -19.27
N GLN A 268 -21.56 -4.65 -19.87
CA GLN A 268 -22.33 -5.63 -19.12
C GLN A 268 -21.41 -6.76 -18.62
N LEU A 269 -21.10 -6.72 -17.31
CA LEU A 269 -20.30 -7.73 -16.60
C LEU A 269 -20.80 -7.86 -15.14
N ASN A 270 -21.99 -8.43 -14.96
CA ASN A 270 -22.63 -8.57 -13.66
C ASN A 270 -22.69 -10.03 -13.19
N SER A 271 -22.67 -10.98 -14.13
CA SER A 271 -22.84 -12.41 -13.88
C SER A 271 -21.66 -13.24 -14.40
N TYR A 272 -21.61 -14.50 -13.99
CA TYR A 272 -20.63 -15.46 -14.50
C TYR A 272 -20.83 -15.74 -16.00
N LYS A 273 -22.08 -15.72 -16.48
CA LYS A 273 -22.37 -15.76 -17.92
C LYS A 273 -21.70 -14.60 -18.67
N ASP A 274 -21.84 -13.39 -18.15
CA ASP A 274 -21.25 -12.21 -18.78
C ASP A 274 -19.72 -12.33 -18.84
N LEU A 275 -19.10 -12.89 -17.79
CA LEU A 275 -17.66 -13.15 -17.78
C LEU A 275 -17.23 -14.12 -18.88
N ILE A 276 -17.96 -15.24 -19.05
CA ILE A 276 -17.66 -16.22 -20.11
C ILE A 276 -17.68 -15.54 -21.48
N GLN A 277 -18.69 -14.72 -21.74
CA GLN A 277 -18.84 -14.01 -23.01
C GLN A 277 -17.76 -12.95 -23.21
N ARG A 278 -17.51 -12.09 -22.20
CA ARG A 278 -16.58 -10.95 -22.30
C ARG A 278 -15.11 -11.37 -22.27
N ALA A 279 -14.76 -12.45 -21.58
CA ALA A 279 -13.40 -12.98 -21.57
C ALA A 279 -13.16 -14.07 -22.64
N ASN A 280 -14.19 -14.40 -23.43
CA ASN A 280 -14.17 -15.48 -24.43
C ASN A 280 -13.63 -16.80 -23.83
N LEU A 281 -14.18 -17.21 -22.68
CA LEU A 281 -13.74 -18.42 -21.99
C LEU A 281 -14.21 -19.66 -22.76
N PRO A 282 -13.41 -20.74 -22.84
CA PRO A 282 -13.79 -21.99 -23.48
C PRO A 282 -14.74 -22.80 -22.58
N LYS A 283 -15.91 -22.23 -22.25
CA LYS A 283 -16.96 -22.83 -21.41
C LYS A 283 -18.33 -22.61 -22.04
N ALA A 284 -19.16 -23.65 -22.07
CA ALA A 284 -20.56 -23.52 -22.48
C ALA A 284 -21.40 -22.85 -21.39
N ILE A 285 -22.29 -21.95 -21.78
CA ILE A 285 -23.20 -21.26 -20.86
C ILE A 285 -24.31 -22.23 -20.45
N GLN A 286 -24.44 -22.49 -19.14
CA GLN A 286 -25.47 -23.37 -18.57
C GLN A 286 -26.51 -22.57 -17.78
N LYS A 287 -27.68 -23.18 -17.57
CA LYS A 287 -28.78 -22.60 -16.77
C LYS A 287 -28.32 -22.35 -15.33
N GLY A 288 -28.61 -21.16 -14.78
CA GLY A 288 -28.17 -20.73 -13.45
C GLY A 288 -26.87 -19.92 -13.42
N MET A 289 -26.09 -19.88 -14.51
CA MET A 289 -24.90 -19.01 -14.59
C MET A 289 -25.24 -17.51 -14.74
N GLU A 290 -26.49 -17.20 -15.07
CA GLU A 290 -27.05 -15.85 -15.16
C GLU A 290 -27.22 -15.21 -13.78
N ASP A 291 -27.61 -16.03 -12.79
CA ASP A 291 -27.86 -15.58 -11.42
C ASP A 291 -26.59 -15.57 -10.57
N LYS A 292 -25.54 -16.27 -10.99
CA LYS A 292 -24.25 -16.31 -10.29
C LYS A 292 -23.54 -14.97 -10.46
N PRO A 293 -23.38 -14.15 -9.39
CA PRO A 293 -22.78 -12.83 -9.51
C PRO A 293 -21.28 -12.91 -9.81
N PHE A 294 -20.81 -11.98 -10.63
CA PHE A 294 -19.39 -11.79 -10.91
C PHE A 294 -18.68 -11.09 -9.73
N TYR A 295 -17.46 -11.51 -9.46
CA TYR A 295 -16.57 -10.85 -8.50
C TYR A 295 -15.19 -10.62 -9.09
N PHE A 296 -14.60 -9.47 -8.82
CA PHE A 296 -13.16 -9.32 -8.95
C PHE A 296 -12.44 -9.96 -7.77
N TRP A 297 -11.30 -10.56 -8.06
CA TRP A 297 -10.41 -11.13 -7.07
C TRP A 297 -9.03 -10.47 -7.17
N VAL A 298 -8.54 -9.95 -6.05
CA VAL A 298 -7.24 -9.31 -5.95
C VAL A 298 -6.56 -9.84 -4.70
N GLN A 299 -5.27 -10.14 -4.75
CA GLN A 299 -4.49 -10.47 -3.56
C GLN A 299 -4.60 -9.35 -2.53
N ALA A 300 -4.67 -9.72 -1.25
CA ALA A 300 -4.61 -8.79 -0.14
C ALA A 300 -3.19 -8.70 0.45
N PHE A 301 -2.19 -9.11 -0.33
CA PHE A 301 -0.79 -9.07 0.02
C PHE A 301 0.06 -8.53 -1.14
N LYS A 302 1.21 -7.95 -0.80
CA LYS A 302 2.15 -7.37 -1.74
C LYS A 302 2.92 -8.45 -2.50
N VAL A 303 3.09 -8.25 -3.81
CA VAL A 303 3.94 -9.06 -4.69
C VAL A 303 4.46 -8.17 -5.81
N ARG A 304 5.43 -8.66 -6.59
CA ARG A 304 5.94 -7.92 -7.75
C ARG A 304 4.83 -7.69 -8.79
N PRO A 305 4.86 -6.57 -9.56
CA PRO A 305 3.76 -6.17 -10.44
C PRO A 305 3.30 -7.25 -11.45
N LYS A 306 4.23 -8.00 -12.05
CA LYS A 306 3.90 -9.09 -12.98
C LYS A 306 3.00 -10.16 -12.34
N ILE A 307 3.41 -10.62 -11.16
CA ILE A 307 2.68 -11.64 -10.40
C ILE A 307 1.40 -11.05 -9.82
N PHE A 308 1.40 -9.75 -9.53
CA PHE A 308 0.23 -9.04 -9.06
C PHE A 308 -0.95 -9.21 -10.04
N ILE A 309 -0.75 -8.83 -11.31
CA ILE A 309 -1.75 -8.97 -12.36
C ILE A 309 -2.11 -10.44 -12.58
N GLN A 310 -1.10 -11.32 -12.66
CA GLN A 310 -1.32 -12.73 -12.97
C GLN A 310 -2.24 -13.42 -11.95
N LEU A 311 -1.97 -13.30 -10.65
CA LEU A 311 -2.79 -13.93 -9.60
C LEU A 311 -4.21 -13.37 -9.59
N SER A 312 -4.32 -12.04 -9.67
CA SER A 312 -5.60 -11.34 -9.67
C SER A 312 -6.45 -11.78 -10.86
N ARG A 313 -5.85 -11.92 -12.05
CA ARG A 313 -6.53 -12.40 -13.25
C ARG A 313 -6.96 -13.86 -13.12
N GLN A 314 -6.04 -14.76 -12.80
CA GLN A 314 -6.31 -16.19 -12.74
C GLN A 314 -7.47 -16.48 -11.79
N LEU A 315 -7.45 -15.87 -10.61
CA LEU A 315 -8.51 -16.06 -9.62
C LEU A 315 -9.83 -15.39 -10.03
N THR A 316 -9.78 -14.23 -10.69
CA THR A 316 -10.97 -13.56 -11.26
C THR A 316 -11.59 -14.39 -12.38
N LEU A 317 -10.81 -15.07 -13.21
CA LEU A 317 -11.34 -15.96 -14.25
C LEU A 317 -11.88 -17.28 -13.68
N ALA A 318 -11.26 -17.79 -12.60
CA ALA A 318 -11.69 -19.03 -11.95
C ALA A 318 -13.04 -18.90 -11.24
N GLN A 319 -13.37 -17.73 -10.69
CA GLN A 319 -14.58 -17.47 -9.88
C GLN A 319 -14.83 -18.54 -8.80
N PRO A 320 -13.90 -18.72 -7.82
CA PRO A 320 -14.04 -19.70 -6.74
C PRO A 320 -15.40 -19.63 -6.04
N ASP A 321 -16.07 -20.78 -5.94
CA ASP A 321 -17.38 -20.95 -5.31
C ASP A 321 -17.41 -22.04 -4.24
N GLN A 322 -16.23 -22.54 -3.84
CA GLN A 322 -16.09 -23.44 -2.71
C GLN A 322 -16.71 -22.84 -1.43
N GLY A 323 -17.16 -23.73 -0.55
CA GLY A 323 -17.66 -23.38 0.78
C GLY A 323 -16.66 -22.51 1.54
N MET A 324 -17.20 -21.61 2.35
CA MET A 324 -16.41 -20.74 3.22
C MET A 324 -16.91 -20.84 4.64
N THR A 325 -15.99 -20.98 5.59
CA THR A 325 -16.27 -20.85 7.02
C THR A 325 -15.82 -19.47 7.51
N CYS A 326 -16.30 -19.06 8.68
CA CYS A 326 -15.81 -17.87 9.38
C CYS A 326 -14.95 -18.26 10.57
N GLU A 327 -14.37 -19.47 10.56
CA GLU A 327 -13.53 -20.00 11.63
C GLU A 327 -12.11 -20.14 11.13
N PHE A 328 -11.16 -19.62 11.92
CA PHE A 328 -9.74 -19.78 11.62
C PHE A 328 -9.34 -21.24 11.81
N PRO A 329 -8.49 -21.79 10.93
CA PRO A 329 -8.04 -23.16 11.04
C PRO A 329 -7.19 -23.33 12.31
N ARG A 330 -7.30 -24.50 12.96
CA ARG A 330 -6.49 -24.82 14.15
C ARG A 330 -5.00 -25.02 13.82
N SER A 331 -4.71 -25.44 12.59
CA SER A 331 -3.37 -25.68 12.06
C SER A 331 -3.22 -25.01 10.69
N GLY A 332 -1.98 -24.65 10.34
CA GLY A 332 -1.66 -23.90 9.13
C GLY A 332 -1.29 -22.44 9.39
N MET A 333 -0.62 -21.84 8.42
CA MET A 333 -0.06 -20.49 8.56
C MET A 333 -0.91 -19.47 7.82
N MET A 334 -1.36 -18.44 8.52
CA MET A 334 -2.10 -17.33 7.93
C MET A 334 -1.12 -16.26 7.44
N TYR A 335 -1.10 -16.00 6.14
CA TYR A 335 -0.27 -14.93 5.59
C TYR A 335 -0.92 -13.55 5.89
N PRO A 336 -0.14 -12.54 6.31
CA PRO A 336 -0.69 -11.24 6.71
C PRO A 336 -1.33 -10.49 5.53
N VAL A 337 -2.32 -9.67 5.85
CA VAL A 337 -2.90 -8.73 4.88
C VAL A 337 -2.00 -7.52 4.79
N THR A 338 -1.29 -7.36 3.69
CA THR A 338 -0.31 -6.27 3.50
C THR A 338 -0.70 -5.27 2.41
N LEU A 339 -1.80 -5.54 1.67
CA LEU A 339 -2.37 -4.64 0.68
C LEU A 339 -3.83 -4.29 1.07
N PRO A 340 -4.17 -2.99 1.29
CA PRO A 340 -5.53 -2.62 1.69
C PRO A 340 -6.49 -2.71 0.51
N VAL A 341 -7.79 -2.88 0.82
CA VAL A 341 -8.85 -2.95 -0.19
C VAL A 341 -8.90 -1.71 -1.09
N THR A 342 -8.55 -0.52 -0.58
CA THR A 342 -8.51 0.72 -1.36
C THR A 342 -7.51 0.67 -2.49
N GLU A 343 -6.37 -0.01 -2.30
CA GLU A 343 -5.37 -0.22 -3.35
C GLU A 343 -5.81 -1.33 -4.31
N ALA A 344 -6.43 -2.40 -3.80
CA ALA A 344 -7.01 -3.45 -4.63
C ALA A 344 -8.12 -2.93 -5.57
N VAL A 345 -8.90 -1.94 -5.13
CA VAL A 345 -9.92 -1.29 -5.97
C VAL A 345 -9.29 -0.54 -7.15
N LYS A 346 -8.14 0.11 -6.95
CA LYS A 346 -7.44 0.81 -8.05
C LYS A 346 -6.97 -0.15 -9.14
N SER A 347 -6.77 -1.43 -8.81
CA SER A 347 -6.34 -2.44 -9.77
C SER A 347 -7.46 -3.12 -10.56
N LEU A 348 -8.74 -2.87 -10.26
CA LEU A 348 -9.84 -3.56 -10.93
C LEU A 348 -9.89 -3.29 -12.43
N LYS A 349 -9.62 -2.04 -12.82
CA LYS A 349 -9.63 -1.62 -14.22
C LYS A 349 -8.46 -2.22 -15.01
N ILE A 350 -7.31 -2.37 -14.35
CA ILE A 350 -6.14 -3.09 -14.87
C ILE A 350 -6.48 -4.58 -15.08
N ASN A 351 -7.08 -5.21 -14.07
CA ASN A 351 -7.47 -6.62 -14.14
C ASN A 351 -8.46 -6.85 -15.29
N LEU A 352 -9.49 -6.00 -15.41
CA LEU A 352 -10.47 -6.04 -16.48
C LEU A 352 -9.81 -5.94 -17.86
N ALA A 353 -8.90 -4.97 -18.05
CA ALA A 353 -8.17 -4.78 -19.30
C ALA A 353 -7.31 -6.00 -19.69
N ASP A 354 -6.82 -6.76 -18.70
CA ASP A 354 -5.95 -7.91 -18.95
C ASP A 354 -6.70 -9.16 -19.46
N PHE A 355 -7.92 -9.40 -18.98
CA PHE A 355 -8.68 -10.60 -19.37
C PHE A 355 -9.74 -10.39 -20.46
N ILE A 356 -10.24 -9.18 -20.65
CA ILE A 356 -11.35 -8.94 -21.58
C ILE A 356 -10.93 -9.08 -23.04
N ARG A 357 -11.86 -9.50 -23.89
CA ARG A 357 -11.64 -9.73 -25.32
C ARG A 357 -12.80 -9.14 -26.15
N PRO A 358 -12.53 -8.58 -27.35
CA PRO A 358 -11.21 -8.34 -27.96
C PRO A 358 -10.41 -7.23 -27.25
N ALA A 359 -9.12 -7.46 -26.99
CA ALA A 359 -8.32 -6.56 -26.13
C ALA A 359 -8.11 -5.16 -26.75
N ARG A 360 -7.84 -5.07 -28.06
CA ARG A 360 -7.52 -3.79 -28.74
C ARG A 360 -8.69 -2.81 -28.73
N GLU A 361 -9.88 -3.27 -29.10
CA GLU A 361 -11.10 -2.45 -29.11
C GLU A 361 -11.40 -1.92 -27.70
N PHE A 362 -11.23 -2.80 -26.72
CA PHE A 362 -11.51 -2.47 -25.34
C PHE A 362 -10.54 -1.45 -24.74
N LEU A 363 -9.24 -1.55 -25.06
CA LEU A 363 -8.24 -0.62 -24.55
C LEU A 363 -8.46 0.82 -25.02
N ASN A 364 -9.14 1.02 -26.15
CA ASN A 364 -9.54 2.36 -26.62
C ASN A 364 -10.69 2.95 -25.80
N GLN A 365 -11.61 2.10 -25.32
CA GLN A 365 -12.76 2.52 -24.51
C GLN A 365 -12.47 2.51 -23.01
N LEU A 366 -11.25 2.11 -22.61
CA LEU A 366 -10.90 1.93 -21.22
C LEU A 366 -11.10 3.23 -20.43
N SER A 367 -10.80 4.41 -20.99
CA SER A 367 -11.03 5.70 -20.34
C SER A 367 -12.48 5.93 -19.90
N GLU A 368 -13.46 5.48 -20.67
CA GLU A 368 -14.90 5.68 -20.45
C GLU A 368 -15.51 4.75 -19.39
N ILE A 369 -14.79 3.68 -19.03
CA ILE A 369 -15.29 2.66 -18.11
C ILE A 369 -15.03 3.08 -16.68
N GLU A 370 -16.09 3.18 -15.88
CA GLU A 370 -15.98 3.35 -14.43
C GLU A 370 -16.29 2.05 -13.71
N ILE A 371 -15.49 1.74 -12.70
CA ILE A 371 -15.70 0.61 -11.82
C ILE A 371 -15.92 1.15 -10.41
N ARG A 372 -17.11 0.94 -9.86
CA ARG A 372 -17.46 1.38 -8.50
C ARG A 372 -17.63 0.18 -7.58
N PRO A 373 -16.79 0.00 -6.54
CA PRO A 373 -16.92 -1.12 -5.63
C PRO A 373 -18.18 -0.98 -4.77
N GLU A 374 -18.98 -2.04 -4.67
CA GLU A 374 -20.22 -2.07 -3.88
C GLU A 374 -19.99 -2.75 -2.52
N ARG A 375 -19.29 -3.89 -2.55
CA ARG A 375 -19.00 -4.69 -1.36
C ARG A 375 -17.71 -5.47 -1.54
N PHE A 376 -17.03 -5.72 -0.43
CA PHE A 376 -15.83 -6.55 -0.40
C PHE A 376 -15.87 -7.53 0.78
N LYS A 377 -15.15 -8.65 0.63
CA LYS A 377 -14.93 -9.65 1.67
C LYS A 377 -13.46 -10.07 1.62
N LEU A 378 -12.82 -10.18 2.77
CA LEU A 378 -11.50 -10.81 2.87
C LEU A 378 -11.67 -12.34 2.82
N VAL A 379 -10.95 -13.02 1.94
CA VAL A 379 -11.03 -14.47 1.80
C VAL A 379 -9.63 -15.05 1.87
N TYR A 380 -9.42 -15.97 2.79
CA TYR A 380 -8.18 -16.74 2.86
C TYR A 380 -8.34 -18.03 2.07
N ILE A 381 -7.42 -18.25 1.14
CA ILE A 381 -7.40 -19.42 0.26
C ILE A 381 -6.26 -20.33 0.69
N PRO A 382 -6.50 -21.64 0.90
CA PRO A 382 -5.45 -22.58 1.24
C PRO A 382 -4.55 -22.88 0.05
N PHE A 383 -3.25 -22.93 0.30
CA PHE A 383 -2.19 -23.35 -0.62
C PHE A 383 -1.40 -24.49 0.02
N TYR A 384 -1.00 -25.44 -0.80
CA TYR A 384 -0.07 -26.49 -0.44
C TYR A 384 1.35 -25.98 -0.51
N GLU A 385 2.13 -26.31 0.52
CA GLU A 385 3.55 -25.98 0.54
C GLU A 385 4.34 -27.05 -0.22
N ASP A 386 5.00 -26.66 -1.31
CA ASP A 386 6.04 -27.43 -1.97
C ASP A 386 7.43 -26.85 -1.60
N HIS A 387 8.54 -27.40 -2.10
CA HIS A 387 9.89 -27.02 -1.68
C HIS A 387 10.17 -25.52 -1.78
N HIS A 388 9.80 -24.88 -2.91
CA HIS A 388 10.03 -23.45 -3.17
C HIS A 388 8.75 -22.65 -3.43
N GLU A 389 7.62 -23.30 -3.62
CA GLU A 389 6.38 -22.68 -4.05
C GLU A 389 5.21 -23.01 -3.11
N LEU A 390 4.24 -22.10 -3.07
CA LEU A 390 2.91 -22.33 -2.53
C LEU A 390 1.98 -22.53 -3.71
N ILE A 391 1.30 -23.68 -3.78
CA ILE A 391 0.52 -24.09 -4.94
C ILE A 391 -0.95 -24.26 -4.54
N GLN A 392 -1.85 -23.68 -5.33
CA GLN A 392 -3.28 -23.97 -5.28
C GLN A 392 -3.71 -24.58 -6.63
N PRO A 393 -3.82 -25.92 -6.71
CA PRO A 393 -4.06 -26.64 -7.97
C PRO A 393 -5.40 -26.32 -8.63
N ASP A 394 -6.49 -26.13 -7.87
CA ASP A 394 -7.85 -25.97 -8.41
C ASP A 394 -7.99 -24.69 -9.25
N PHE A 395 -7.17 -23.68 -8.96
CA PHE A 395 -7.16 -22.40 -9.66
C PHE A 395 -5.86 -22.15 -10.42
N HIS A 396 -4.97 -23.15 -10.49
CA HIS A 396 -3.65 -23.07 -11.11
C HIS A 396 -2.84 -21.84 -10.65
N LEU A 397 -2.85 -21.58 -9.35
CA LEU A 397 -2.05 -20.52 -8.73
C LEU A 397 -0.76 -21.11 -8.16
N ALA A 398 0.35 -20.44 -8.40
CA ALA A 398 1.65 -20.74 -7.79
C ALA A 398 2.31 -19.45 -7.32
N VAL A 399 2.87 -19.47 -6.11
CA VAL A 399 3.50 -18.32 -5.46
C VAL A 399 4.83 -18.76 -4.86
N HIS A 400 5.93 -18.27 -5.40
CA HIS A 400 7.27 -18.60 -4.88
C HIS A 400 7.49 -18.01 -3.47
N LYS A 401 7.99 -18.79 -2.52
CA LYS A 401 8.16 -18.36 -1.11
C LYS A 401 9.09 -17.17 -0.95
N ASN A 402 10.23 -17.17 -1.66
CA ASN A 402 11.17 -16.02 -1.66
C ASN A 402 10.52 -14.72 -2.15
N MET A 403 9.50 -14.78 -3.00
CA MET A 403 8.80 -13.57 -3.41
C MET A 403 8.00 -12.97 -2.23
N LEU A 404 7.37 -13.81 -1.42
CA LEU A 404 6.64 -13.37 -0.22
C LEU A 404 7.57 -12.80 0.86
N SER A 405 8.80 -13.31 0.96
CA SER A 405 9.80 -12.73 1.87
C SER A 405 10.36 -11.41 1.34
N MET A 406 10.64 -11.31 0.03
CA MET A 406 11.10 -10.08 -0.62
C MET A 406 10.01 -9.01 -0.72
N ALA A 407 8.73 -9.38 -0.63
CA ALA A 407 7.62 -8.43 -0.68
C ALA A 407 7.63 -7.42 0.46
N LYS A 408 8.32 -7.71 1.57
CA LYS A 408 8.58 -6.74 2.65
C LYS A 408 9.38 -5.52 2.18
N ASN A 409 10.18 -5.69 1.12
CA ASN A 409 10.97 -4.62 0.52
C ASN A 409 10.25 -3.88 -0.61
N LEU A 410 9.03 -4.30 -0.99
CA LEU A 410 8.20 -3.60 -1.97
C LEU A 410 7.52 -2.37 -1.36
#